data_AF-A0A210R3I5-F1
#
_entry.id   AF-A0A210R3I5-F1
#
_cell.length_a   1.000
_cell.length_b   1.000
_cell.length_c   1.000
_cell.angle_alpha   90.00
_cell.angle_beta   90.00
_cell.angle_gamma   90.00
#
_symmetry.space_group_name_H-M   'P 1'
#
loop_
_entity.id
_entity.type
_entity.pdbx_description
1 polymer ?
#
loop_
_entity_poly.entity_id
_entity_poly.type
_entity_poly.pdbx_seq_one_letter_code
_entity_poly.pdbx_strand_id
1 'polypeptide(L)'
;MDDDSSDGDLMQPALIIDGDGIGDEFNLDIPPTSGSEYLKRVRQEAKDCPKVVVAQVDQAGFRQTVLLNQVTSCLPAPKGFSFDLAWQRTQIANFAELRQNLARQKALRKKQPLIEQKNLPAGNDVEGWCRLCFGRLQPPGSRPQEVVPEEVEDQTHKGTLPFLSIVMAMDQSVLVKVLEYHVNWFEATGFTERQGCWFYALLAWLQKPLIPEACSLLRSLARGAANLRATLDSVDNPHLVPLNLFICLVSRYFDQSDLADTGS
;
A
#
# COMPACT_ATOMS: atom_id res chain seq x y z
N MET A 1 33.03 24.87 -23.02
CA MET A 1 32.46 24.30 -21.78
C MET A 1 31.90 22.96 -22.21
N ASP A 2 32.76 21.96 -22.15
CA ASP A 2 32.52 20.60 -22.62
C ASP A 2 31.82 19.82 -21.50
N ASP A 3 30.64 19.31 -21.80
CA ASP A 3 29.84 18.47 -20.92
C ASP A 3 29.43 17.20 -21.68
N ASP A 4 30.38 16.28 -21.89
CA ASP A 4 30.15 15.00 -22.58
C ASP A 4 30.73 13.80 -21.80
N SER A 5 31.03 13.97 -20.51
CA SER A 5 31.66 12.92 -19.68
C SER A 5 30.68 11.88 -19.12
N SER A 6 29.37 11.95 -19.39
CA SER A 6 28.38 11.08 -18.74
C SER A 6 27.84 9.93 -19.61
N ASP A 7 28.08 9.93 -20.93
CA ASP A 7 27.44 8.97 -21.85
C ASP A 7 28.14 7.60 -21.91
N GLY A 8 29.41 7.53 -21.49
CA GLY A 8 30.21 6.31 -21.56
C GLY A 8 29.75 5.17 -20.63
N ASP A 9 28.93 5.47 -19.63
CA ASP A 9 28.49 4.48 -18.63
C ASP A 9 27.19 3.76 -19.04
N LEU A 10 26.41 4.34 -19.95
CA LEU A 10 25.16 3.74 -20.46
C LEU A 10 25.40 2.85 -21.68
N MET A 11 26.46 3.11 -22.46
CA MET A 11 26.83 2.31 -23.63
C MET A 11 28.34 2.04 -23.65
N GLN A 12 28.74 0.92 -23.05
CA GLN A 12 30.14 0.49 -23.07
C GLN A 12 30.50 -0.16 -24.42
N PRO A 13 31.63 0.22 -25.05
CA PRO A 13 32.06 -0.40 -26.29
C PRO A 13 32.33 -1.91 -26.14
N ALA A 14 31.58 -2.74 -26.86
CA ALA A 14 31.79 -4.20 -26.85
C ALA A 14 33.06 -4.64 -27.61
N LEU A 15 33.54 -3.80 -28.54
CA LEU A 15 34.71 -4.06 -29.36
C LEU A 15 35.73 -2.92 -29.20
N ILE A 16 36.94 -3.30 -28.82
CA ILE A 16 38.09 -2.38 -28.76
C ILE A 16 38.63 -2.24 -30.19
N ILE A 17 38.80 -1.00 -30.62
CA ILE A 17 39.42 -0.68 -31.90
C ILE A 17 40.72 0.04 -31.57
N ASP A 18 41.83 -0.49 -32.04
CA ASP A 18 43.14 0.10 -31.82
C ASP A 18 43.27 1.41 -32.63
N GLY A 19 43.49 2.50 -31.89
CA GLY A 19 44.06 3.79 -32.31
C GLY A 19 43.47 4.47 -33.55
N ASP A 20 42.95 5.69 -33.33
CA ASP A 20 42.71 6.71 -34.37
C ASP A 20 44.06 7.21 -34.95
N GLY A 21 44.81 6.32 -35.63
CA GLY A 21 46.05 6.65 -36.31
C GLY A 21 45.78 7.73 -37.37
N ILE A 22 46.44 8.87 -37.22
CA ILE A 22 46.34 10.10 -38.02
C ILE A 22 46.92 9.87 -39.44
N GLY A 23 46.37 8.92 -40.20
CA GLY A 23 46.91 8.58 -41.52
C GLY A 23 46.19 7.51 -42.33
N ASP A 24 45.19 6.82 -41.78
CA ASP A 24 44.42 5.84 -42.57
C ASP A 24 43.30 6.57 -43.33
N GLU A 25 43.66 7.27 -44.41
CA GLU A 25 42.68 7.81 -45.36
C GLU A 25 42.06 6.63 -46.12
N PHE A 26 40.93 6.11 -45.62
CA PHE A 26 40.25 4.97 -46.23
C PHE A 26 39.47 5.42 -47.48
N ASN A 27 39.64 4.71 -48.59
CA ASN A 27 38.77 4.91 -49.75
C ASN A 27 37.37 4.34 -49.47
N LEU A 28 36.39 5.22 -49.29
CA LEU A 28 35.00 4.88 -49.01
C LEU A 28 34.26 4.25 -50.21
N ASP A 29 34.79 4.40 -51.43
CA ASP A 29 34.21 3.82 -52.65
C ASP A 29 34.52 2.33 -52.83
N ILE A 30 35.36 1.75 -51.96
CA ILE A 30 35.74 0.34 -51.98
C ILE A 30 35.30 -0.32 -50.66
N PRO A 31 34.71 -1.52 -50.68
CA PRO A 31 34.31 -2.22 -49.45
C PRO A 31 35.51 -2.48 -48.53
N PRO A 32 35.31 -2.42 -47.19
CA PRO A 32 36.39 -2.65 -46.24
C PRO A 32 36.89 -4.10 -46.33
N THR A 33 38.19 -4.25 -46.16
CA THR A 33 38.88 -5.55 -46.30
C THR A 33 39.06 -6.27 -44.96
N SER A 34 38.80 -5.58 -43.85
CA SER A 34 38.88 -6.11 -42.49
C SER A 34 37.78 -5.59 -41.56
N GLY A 35 37.50 -6.33 -40.48
CA GLY A 35 36.50 -5.94 -39.48
C GLY A 35 36.88 -4.69 -38.68
N SER A 36 38.17 -4.48 -38.41
CA SER A 36 38.65 -3.26 -37.72
C SER A 36 38.51 -2.02 -38.59
N GLU A 37 38.83 -2.13 -39.89
CA GLU A 37 38.59 -1.07 -40.89
C GLU A 37 37.11 -0.71 -40.99
N TYR A 38 36.24 -1.72 -41.05
CA TYR A 38 34.79 -1.51 -41.06
C TYR A 38 34.33 -0.72 -39.84
N LEU A 39 34.72 -1.12 -38.62
CA LEU A 39 34.29 -0.45 -37.40
C LEU A 39 34.84 0.97 -37.26
N LYS A 40 36.05 1.25 -37.80
CA LYS A 40 36.59 2.62 -37.90
C LYS A 40 35.72 3.49 -38.81
N ARG A 41 35.36 2.99 -40.01
CA ARG A 41 34.47 3.70 -40.94
C ARG A 41 33.09 3.97 -40.34
N VAL A 42 32.50 2.99 -39.66
CA VAL A 42 31.21 3.14 -38.95
C VAL A 42 31.30 4.19 -37.84
N ARG A 43 32.39 4.23 -37.06
CA ARG A 43 32.58 5.28 -36.06
C ARG A 43 32.68 6.68 -36.68
N GLN A 44 33.31 6.79 -37.85
CA GLN A 44 33.40 8.06 -38.56
C GLN A 44 32.05 8.49 -39.14
N GLU A 45 31.34 7.60 -39.83
CA GLU A 45 29.99 7.85 -40.35
C GLU A 45 29.00 8.21 -39.23
N ALA A 46 29.09 7.56 -38.08
CA ALA A 46 28.27 7.85 -36.91
C ALA A 46 28.59 9.22 -36.28
N LYS A 47 29.84 9.71 -36.35
CA LYS A 47 30.20 11.08 -35.93
C LYS A 47 29.59 12.14 -36.86
N ASP A 48 29.44 11.81 -38.14
CA ASP A 48 28.85 12.70 -39.14
C ASP A 48 27.31 12.70 -39.08
N CYS A 49 26.72 11.68 -38.43
CA CYS A 49 25.29 11.59 -38.19
C CYS A 49 24.85 12.43 -36.95
N PRO A 50 23.67 13.08 -36.99
CA PRO A 50 23.15 13.81 -35.84
C PRO A 50 22.83 12.85 -34.68
N LYS A 51 23.35 13.17 -33.48
CA LYS A 51 23.16 12.36 -32.25
C LYS A 51 21.69 12.16 -31.87
N VAL A 52 20.85 13.15 -32.17
CA VAL A 52 19.40 13.10 -31.94
C VAL A 52 18.68 13.60 -33.18
N VAL A 53 17.70 12.83 -33.63
CA VAL A 53 16.77 13.20 -34.71
C VAL A 53 15.35 13.17 -34.17
N VAL A 54 14.55 14.18 -34.51
CA VAL A 54 13.14 14.24 -34.14
C VAL A 54 12.32 14.20 -35.42
N ALA A 55 11.55 13.13 -35.60
CA ALA A 55 10.60 13.03 -36.70
C ALA A 55 9.27 13.69 -36.32
N GLN A 56 8.75 14.55 -37.18
CA GLN A 56 7.37 15.02 -37.04
C GLN A 56 6.43 13.96 -37.58
N VAL A 57 5.59 13.43 -36.70
CA VAL A 57 4.58 12.44 -37.04
C VAL A 57 3.24 13.15 -37.19
N ASP A 58 2.55 12.90 -38.30
CA ASP A 58 1.18 13.37 -38.50
C ASP A 58 0.24 12.65 -37.54
N GLN A 59 -0.40 13.42 -36.65
CA GLN A 59 -1.33 12.90 -35.65
C GLN A 59 -2.78 12.93 -36.13
N ALA A 60 -3.03 13.37 -37.38
CA ALA A 60 -4.37 13.39 -37.95
C ALA A 60 -4.97 11.96 -37.96
N GLY A 61 -6.04 11.77 -37.19
CA GLY A 61 -6.75 10.49 -37.07
C GLY A 61 -6.25 9.58 -35.93
N PHE A 62 -5.21 9.97 -35.19
CA PHE A 62 -4.75 9.20 -34.03
C PHE A 62 -5.70 9.42 -32.83
N ARG A 63 -6.57 8.45 -32.56
CA ARG A 63 -7.44 8.45 -31.36
C ARG A 63 -6.85 7.53 -30.31
N GLN A 64 -5.92 8.05 -29.52
CA GLN A 64 -5.35 7.30 -28.41
C GLN A 64 -6.38 7.20 -27.27
N THR A 65 -6.78 5.98 -26.91
CA THR A 65 -7.50 5.72 -25.67
C THR A 65 -6.54 5.92 -24.50
N VAL A 66 -6.76 6.96 -23.71
CA VAL A 66 -6.00 7.20 -22.48
C VAL A 66 -6.42 6.17 -21.45
N LEU A 67 -5.45 5.43 -20.89
CA LEU A 67 -5.69 4.63 -19.70
C LEU A 67 -5.99 5.60 -18.55
N LEU A 68 -7.26 5.70 -18.15
CA LEU A 68 -7.66 6.43 -16.97
C LEU A 68 -7.23 5.63 -15.72
N ASN A 69 -5.99 5.81 -15.28
CA ASN A 69 -5.51 5.38 -13.97
C ASN A 69 -6.02 6.33 -12.87
N GLN A 70 -7.30 6.71 -12.90
CA GLN A 70 -7.89 7.49 -11.82
C GLN A 70 -8.12 6.57 -10.62
N VAL A 71 -7.10 6.44 -9.78
CA VAL A 71 -7.32 6.03 -8.39
C VAL A 71 -8.11 7.17 -7.76
N THR A 72 -9.41 6.95 -7.56
CA THR A 72 -10.33 7.92 -6.98
C THR A 72 -9.78 8.43 -5.65
N SER A 73 -9.67 9.75 -5.52
CA SER A 73 -9.38 10.40 -4.24
C SER A 73 -10.47 10.05 -3.22
N CYS A 74 -10.20 10.21 -1.92
CA CYS A 74 -11.25 10.13 -0.92
C CYS A 74 -12.36 11.15 -1.22
N LEU A 75 -13.62 10.76 -0.99
CA LEU A 75 -14.73 11.71 -1.04
C LEU A 75 -14.56 12.75 0.07
N PRO A 76 -14.76 14.05 -0.24
CA PRO A 76 -14.63 15.10 0.76
C PRO A 76 -15.66 14.90 1.87
N ALA A 77 -15.29 15.29 3.09
CA ALA A 77 -16.22 15.26 4.22
C ALA A 77 -17.44 16.17 3.95
N PRO A 78 -18.66 15.71 4.23
CA PRO A 78 -19.81 16.60 4.33
C PRO A 78 -19.57 17.73 5.34
N LYS A 79 -20.24 18.88 5.18
CA LYS A 79 -20.06 20.03 6.07
C LYS A 79 -20.35 19.65 7.53
N GLY A 80 -19.38 19.88 8.42
CA GLY A 80 -19.49 19.54 9.85
C GLY A 80 -19.09 18.11 10.22
N PHE A 81 -18.69 17.28 9.25
CA PHE A 81 -18.30 15.88 9.48
C PHE A 81 -16.77 15.67 9.52
N SER A 82 -15.99 16.68 9.13
CA SER A 82 -14.53 16.69 9.30
C SER A 82 -14.14 17.25 10.67
N PHE A 83 -13.19 16.60 11.33
CA PHE A 83 -12.57 17.14 12.54
C PHE A 83 -11.47 18.14 12.22
N ASP A 84 -11.25 19.06 13.15
CA ASP A 84 -10.26 20.12 13.02
C ASP A 84 -8.80 19.59 13.03
N LEU A 85 -7.87 20.44 12.62
CA LEU A 85 -6.45 20.08 12.55
C LEU A 85 -5.85 19.80 13.94
N ALA A 86 -6.36 20.42 14.99
CA ALA A 86 -5.88 20.20 16.36
C ALA A 86 -6.21 18.78 16.82
N TRP A 87 -7.45 18.33 16.63
CA TRP A 87 -7.86 16.96 16.91
C TRP A 87 -7.03 15.96 16.12
N GLN A 88 -6.86 16.18 14.81
CA GLN A 88 -6.05 15.30 13.95
C GLN A 88 -4.61 15.14 14.47
N ARG A 89 -3.95 16.25 14.85
CA ARG A 89 -2.61 16.24 15.43
C ARG A 89 -2.54 15.46 16.75
N THR A 90 -3.53 15.64 17.63
CA THR A 90 -3.63 14.90 18.89
C THR A 90 -3.75 13.39 18.66
N GLN A 91 -4.60 12.97 17.71
CA GLN A 91 -4.76 11.55 17.40
C GLN A 91 -3.46 10.93 16.85
N ILE A 92 -2.75 11.66 15.98
CA ILE A 92 -1.46 11.23 15.44
C ILE A 92 -0.42 11.07 16.57
N ALA A 93 -0.37 12.02 17.51
CA ALA A 93 0.54 11.96 18.65
C ALA A 93 0.24 10.75 19.55
N ASN A 94 -1.03 10.54 19.91
CA ASN A 94 -1.46 9.40 20.72
C ASN A 94 -1.15 8.06 20.02
N PHE A 95 -1.37 7.99 18.71
CA PHE A 95 -1.06 6.80 17.92
C PHE A 95 0.45 6.54 17.83
N ALA A 96 1.27 7.59 17.71
CA ALA A 96 2.72 7.48 17.75
C ALA A 96 3.21 6.92 19.10
N GLU A 97 2.67 7.43 20.21
CA GLU A 97 2.98 6.95 21.56
C GLU A 97 2.60 5.47 21.74
N LEU A 98 1.39 5.08 21.29
CA LEU A 98 0.95 3.70 21.31
C LEU A 98 1.94 2.79 20.57
N ARG A 99 2.38 3.19 19.38
CA ARG A 99 3.34 2.42 18.58
C ARG A 99 4.71 2.32 19.23
N GLN A 100 5.19 3.38 19.87
CA GLN A 100 6.42 3.35 20.65
C GLN A 100 6.30 2.37 21.84
N ASN A 101 5.16 2.37 22.53
CA ASN A 101 4.88 1.44 23.60
C ASN A 101 4.83 -0.01 23.11
N LEU A 102 4.16 -0.28 21.98
CA LEU A 102 4.12 -1.61 21.36
C LEU A 102 5.52 -2.09 20.93
N ALA A 103 6.33 -1.20 20.35
CA ALA A 103 7.72 -1.52 20.00
C ALA A 103 8.55 -1.88 21.23
N ARG A 104 8.38 -1.13 22.34
CA ARG A 104 9.03 -1.43 23.63
C ARG A 104 8.58 -2.79 24.18
N GLN A 105 7.28 -3.07 24.19
CA GLN A 105 6.75 -4.37 24.64
C GLN A 105 7.28 -5.53 23.78
N LYS A 106 7.38 -5.33 22.46
CA LYS A 106 7.99 -6.31 21.55
C LYS A 106 9.45 -6.59 21.89
N ALA A 107 10.23 -5.55 22.18
CA ALA A 107 11.64 -5.69 22.55
C ALA A 107 11.82 -6.38 23.92
N LEU A 108 10.91 -6.14 24.87
CA LEU A 108 10.90 -6.82 26.17
C LEU A 108 10.51 -8.29 26.05
N ARG A 109 9.46 -8.60 25.28
CA ARG A 109 9.01 -9.99 25.06
C ARG A 109 10.05 -10.86 24.35
N LYS A 110 10.86 -10.30 23.45
CA LYS A 110 12.00 -11.03 22.84
C LYS A 110 12.99 -11.58 23.88
N LYS A 111 13.01 -11.04 25.11
CA LYS A 111 13.90 -11.48 26.20
C LYS A 111 13.27 -12.52 27.13
N GLN A 112 11.97 -12.83 27.00
CA GLN A 112 11.27 -13.84 27.80
C GLN A 112 10.85 -15.03 26.92
N PRO A 113 11.03 -16.29 27.38
CA PRO A 113 10.65 -17.47 26.62
C PRO A 113 9.13 -17.57 26.42
N LEU A 114 8.76 -18.08 25.24
CA LEU A 114 7.48 -18.02 24.56
C LEU A 114 6.24 -18.41 25.40
N ILE A 115 5.26 -17.51 25.43
CA ILE A 115 3.85 -17.92 25.52
C ILE A 115 3.44 -18.37 24.11
N GLU A 116 2.96 -19.60 24.02
CA GLU A 116 2.73 -20.37 22.80
C GLU A 116 1.94 -19.62 21.71
N GLN A 117 2.45 -19.66 20.47
CA GLN A 117 1.74 -19.25 19.24
C GLN A 117 0.56 -20.16 18.87
N LYS A 118 0.07 -21.03 19.78
CA LYS A 118 -0.62 -22.26 19.39
C LYS A 118 -2.04 -22.13 18.85
N ASN A 119 -2.68 -20.96 18.93
CA ASN A 119 -4.11 -20.85 18.63
C ASN A 119 -4.48 -19.79 17.58
N LEU A 120 -3.52 -19.24 16.82
CA LEU A 120 -3.88 -18.34 15.71
C LEU A 120 -4.17 -19.12 14.42
N PRO A 121 -5.21 -18.73 13.66
CA PRO A 121 -5.45 -19.27 12.33
C PRO A 121 -4.24 -19.03 11.41
N ALA A 122 -4.07 -19.91 10.42
CA ALA A 122 -3.07 -19.70 9.39
C ALA A 122 -3.35 -18.41 8.61
N GLY A 123 -2.32 -17.79 8.03
CA GLY A 123 -2.48 -16.52 7.30
C GLY A 123 -3.47 -16.60 6.12
N ASN A 124 -3.64 -17.78 5.52
CA ASN A 124 -4.57 -18.06 4.42
C ASN A 124 -5.96 -18.54 4.89
N ASP A 125 -6.19 -18.71 6.18
CA ASP A 125 -7.45 -19.21 6.73
C ASP A 125 -8.45 -18.07 6.97
N VAL A 126 -9.06 -17.59 5.88
CA VAL A 126 -10.03 -16.49 5.90
C VAL A 126 -11.18 -16.77 6.87
N GLU A 127 -11.69 -18.01 6.89
CA GLU A 127 -12.82 -18.39 7.73
C GLU A 127 -12.42 -18.46 9.21
N GLY A 128 -11.24 -19.00 9.52
CA GLY A 128 -10.68 -19.01 10.87
C GLY A 128 -10.48 -17.61 11.43
N TRP A 129 -9.95 -16.69 10.63
CA TRP A 129 -9.83 -15.28 11.01
C TRP A 129 -11.19 -14.60 11.18
N CYS A 130 -12.14 -14.86 10.28
CA CYS A 130 -13.50 -14.32 10.40
C CYS A 130 -14.17 -14.79 11.71
N ARG A 131 -14.05 -16.08 12.02
CA ARG A 131 -14.59 -16.69 13.24
C ARG A 131 -13.91 -16.16 14.49
N LEU A 132 -12.58 -15.95 14.44
CA LEU A 132 -11.84 -15.36 15.55
C LEU A 132 -12.28 -13.91 15.79
N CYS A 133 -12.37 -13.09 14.74
CA CYS A 133 -12.65 -11.66 14.86
C CYS A 133 -14.12 -11.36 15.16
N PHE A 134 -15.07 -12.10 14.55
CA PHE A 134 -16.50 -11.80 14.61
C PHE A 134 -17.36 -12.86 15.31
N GLY A 135 -16.85 -14.09 15.48
CA GLY A 135 -17.59 -15.21 16.07
C GLY A 135 -18.29 -16.06 15.02
N ARG A 136 -19.26 -16.87 15.43
CA ARG A 136 -20.04 -17.69 14.48
C ARG A 136 -21.04 -16.81 13.73
N LEU A 137 -20.86 -16.68 12.40
CA LEU A 137 -21.87 -16.12 11.52
C LEU A 137 -23.07 -17.08 11.46
N GLN A 138 -24.20 -16.72 12.08
CA GLN A 138 -25.44 -17.43 11.81
C GLN A 138 -25.96 -17.02 10.43
N PRO A 139 -26.32 -17.96 9.54
CA PRO A 139 -26.90 -17.61 8.26
C PRO A 139 -28.25 -16.89 8.44
N PRO A 140 -28.56 -15.88 7.59
CA PRO A 140 -29.83 -15.16 7.65
C PRO A 140 -30.97 -16.12 7.30
N GLY A 141 -31.78 -16.51 8.31
CA GLY A 141 -32.94 -17.39 8.13
C GLY A 141 -33.07 -18.53 9.15
N SER A 142 -32.08 -18.76 10.00
CA SER A 142 -32.18 -19.75 11.09
C SER A 142 -33.10 -19.23 12.18
N ARG A 143 -34.27 -19.88 12.38
CA ARG A 143 -35.12 -19.61 13.55
C ARG A 143 -34.33 -19.95 14.83
N PRO A 144 -34.53 -19.22 15.95
CA PRO A 144 -34.06 -19.70 17.25
C PRO A 144 -34.84 -20.98 17.54
N GLN A 145 -34.18 -22.14 17.46
CA GLN A 145 -34.78 -23.38 17.95
C GLN A 145 -34.81 -23.31 19.47
N GLU A 146 -36.02 -23.41 20.00
CA GLU A 146 -36.33 -23.53 21.42
C GLU A 146 -35.63 -24.77 22.01
N VAL A 147 -34.80 -24.50 23.02
CA VAL A 147 -34.40 -25.30 24.19
C VAL A 147 -33.84 -26.72 24.00
N VAL A 148 -32.57 -26.87 24.40
CA VAL A 148 -32.18 -27.85 25.43
C VAL A 148 -31.34 -27.10 26.48
N PRO A 149 -31.72 -27.10 27.77
CA PRO A 149 -30.93 -26.47 28.81
C PRO A 149 -29.85 -27.45 29.28
N GLU A 150 -28.64 -27.34 28.72
CA GLU A 150 -27.44 -27.78 29.43
C GLU A 150 -26.68 -26.54 29.90
N GLU A 151 -26.56 -26.45 31.22
CA GLU A 151 -25.91 -25.41 31.97
C GLU A 151 -24.39 -25.43 31.68
N VAL A 152 -23.96 -24.66 30.68
CA VAL A 152 -22.59 -24.15 30.58
C VAL A 152 -22.67 -22.73 30.03
N GLU A 153 -22.35 -21.76 30.88
CA GLU A 153 -22.50 -20.32 30.67
C GLU A 153 -21.82 -19.81 29.38
N ASP A 154 -22.66 -19.61 28.37
CA ASP A 154 -22.72 -18.57 27.33
C ASP A 154 -21.56 -17.53 27.21
N GLN A 155 -20.45 -17.93 26.57
CA GLN A 155 -19.38 -17.00 26.11
C GLN A 155 -18.97 -17.18 24.63
N THR A 156 -19.62 -18.06 23.86
CA THR A 156 -19.11 -18.56 22.57
C THR A 156 -19.73 -17.94 21.31
N HIS A 157 -20.58 -16.90 21.44
CA HIS A 157 -21.20 -16.25 20.29
C HIS A 157 -20.57 -14.90 19.87
N LYS A 158 -19.73 -14.28 20.70
CA LYS A 158 -19.10 -12.99 20.38
C LYS A 158 -17.63 -13.19 19.97
N GLY A 159 -17.24 -12.70 18.81
CA GLY A 159 -15.84 -12.73 18.36
C GLY A 159 -14.86 -12.13 19.37
N THR A 160 -13.59 -12.49 19.24
CA THR A 160 -12.50 -12.03 20.11
C THR A 160 -12.03 -10.63 19.70
N LEU A 161 -11.69 -9.80 20.69
CA LEU A 161 -11.09 -8.47 20.47
C LEU A 161 -9.58 -8.59 20.16
N PRO A 162 -8.96 -7.59 19.52
CA PRO A 162 -7.54 -7.60 19.19
C PRO A 162 -6.67 -7.39 20.44
N PHE A 163 -6.58 -8.41 21.29
CA PHE A 163 -5.72 -8.37 22.46
C PHE A 163 -4.25 -8.28 22.05
N LEU A 164 -3.44 -7.64 22.90
CA LEU A 164 -2.00 -7.51 22.67
C LEU A 164 -1.32 -8.88 22.49
N SER A 165 -1.78 -9.91 23.20
CA SER A 165 -1.30 -11.29 23.03
C SER A 165 -1.47 -11.82 21.61
N ILE A 166 -2.62 -11.54 20.98
CA ILE A 166 -2.95 -11.96 19.62
C ILE A 166 -2.13 -11.16 18.61
N VAL A 167 -2.17 -9.83 18.71
CA VAL A 167 -1.49 -8.92 17.76
C VAL A 167 0.02 -9.14 17.79
N MET A 168 0.63 -9.30 18.97
CA MET A 168 2.07 -9.54 19.10
C MET A 168 2.51 -10.93 18.61
N ALA A 169 1.59 -11.90 18.53
CA ALA A 169 1.90 -13.23 18.03
C ALA A 169 1.91 -13.31 16.49
N MET A 170 1.35 -12.29 15.81
CA MET A 170 1.36 -12.19 14.35
C MET A 170 2.70 -11.65 13.82
N ASP A 171 3.20 -12.28 12.76
CA ASP A 171 4.24 -11.68 11.93
C ASP A 171 3.63 -10.61 10.99
N GLN A 172 4.48 -9.94 10.20
CA GLN A 172 4.02 -8.88 9.30
C GLN A 172 3.28 -9.41 8.07
N SER A 173 3.57 -10.64 7.63
CA SER A 173 2.88 -11.26 6.49
C SER A 173 1.43 -11.57 6.85
N VAL A 174 1.22 -12.22 8.00
CA VAL A 174 -0.08 -12.53 8.56
C VAL A 174 -0.84 -11.24 8.86
N LEU A 175 -0.20 -10.22 9.45
CA LEU A 175 -0.86 -8.94 9.71
C LEU A 175 -1.42 -8.30 8.43
N VAL A 176 -0.63 -8.27 7.34
CA VAL A 176 -1.07 -7.67 6.08
C VAL A 176 -2.23 -8.47 5.47
N LYS A 177 -2.19 -9.81 5.55
CA LYS A 177 -3.29 -10.68 5.11
C LYS A 177 -4.56 -10.48 5.92
N VAL A 178 -4.44 -10.36 7.24
CA VAL A 178 -5.59 -10.09 8.12
C VAL A 178 -6.15 -8.69 7.85
N LEU A 179 -5.30 -7.69 7.61
CA LEU A 179 -5.74 -6.36 7.19
C LEU A 179 -6.50 -6.41 5.86
N GLU A 180 -6.00 -7.16 4.88
CA GLU A 180 -6.68 -7.41 3.60
C GLU A 180 -8.07 -8.02 3.81
N TYR A 181 -8.21 -9.05 4.66
CA TYR A 181 -9.51 -9.63 4.98
C TYR A 181 -10.45 -8.61 5.61
N HIS A 182 -9.97 -7.80 6.56
CA HIS A 182 -10.78 -6.77 7.17
C HIS A 182 -11.22 -5.68 6.19
N VAL A 183 -10.38 -5.28 5.24
CA VAL A 183 -10.77 -4.34 4.17
C VAL A 183 -11.84 -4.96 3.28
N ASN A 184 -11.67 -6.22 2.85
CA ASN A 184 -12.66 -6.91 2.01
C ASN A 184 -14.01 -7.09 2.72
N TRP A 185 -14.00 -7.45 4.01
CA TRP A 185 -15.23 -7.57 4.81
C TRP A 185 -15.90 -6.22 5.03
N PHE A 186 -15.12 -5.16 5.20
CA PHE A 186 -15.62 -3.80 5.34
C PHE A 186 -16.35 -3.34 4.07
N GLU A 187 -15.78 -3.61 2.90
CA GLU A 187 -16.39 -3.30 1.61
C GLU A 187 -17.67 -4.12 1.36
N ALA A 188 -17.71 -5.39 1.80
CA ALA A 188 -18.84 -6.28 1.56
C ALA A 188 -20.01 -6.10 2.55
N THR A 189 -19.72 -5.84 3.83
CA THR A 189 -20.72 -5.87 4.92
C THR A 189 -20.92 -4.54 5.63
N GLY A 190 -20.08 -3.55 5.37
CA GLY A 190 -20.08 -2.25 6.04
C GLY A 190 -19.19 -2.24 7.29
N PHE A 191 -19.29 -1.16 8.07
CA PHE A 191 -18.46 -0.94 9.24
C PHE A 191 -19.13 -1.37 10.54
N THR A 192 -18.37 -2.03 11.41
CA THR A 192 -18.78 -2.35 12.78
C THR A 192 -17.74 -1.82 13.76
N GLU A 193 -18.15 -1.44 14.98
CA GLU A 193 -17.22 -0.95 16.01
C GLU A 193 -16.11 -1.96 16.32
N ARG A 194 -16.46 -3.25 16.34
CA ARG A 194 -15.51 -4.35 16.55
C ARG A 194 -14.45 -4.40 15.45
N GLN A 195 -14.87 -4.23 14.20
CA GLN A 195 -13.94 -4.15 13.08
C GLN A 195 -13.05 -2.90 13.19
N GLY A 196 -13.59 -1.78 13.69
CA GLY A 196 -12.81 -0.60 14.04
C GLY A 196 -11.69 -0.87 15.04
N CYS A 197 -11.98 -1.62 16.11
CA CYS A 197 -10.93 -2.03 17.06
C CYS A 197 -9.83 -2.85 16.37
N TRP A 198 -10.22 -3.80 15.52
CA TRP A 198 -9.27 -4.62 14.76
C TRP A 198 -8.43 -3.78 13.79
N PHE A 199 -9.05 -2.89 13.00
CA PHE A 199 -8.30 -1.96 12.15
C PHE A 199 -7.30 -1.15 12.94
N TYR A 200 -7.71 -0.52 14.05
CA TYR A 200 -6.83 0.29 14.87
C TYR A 200 -5.64 -0.51 15.42
N ALA A 201 -5.88 -1.73 15.90
CA ALA A 201 -4.84 -2.60 16.42
C ALA A 201 -3.87 -3.10 15.32
N LEU A 202 -4.38 -3.46 14.14
CA LEU A 202 -3.56 -3.87 13.00
C LEU A 202 -2.71 -2.70 12.50
N LEU A 203 -3.29 -1.50 12.38
CA LEU A 203 -2.55 -0.27 12.04
C LEU A 203 -1.45 0.01 13.06
N ALA A 204 -1.73 -0.17 14.36
CA ALA A 204 -0.75 0.04 15.41
C ALA A 204 0.42 -0.97 15.33
N TRP A 205 0.19 -2.19 14.86
CA TRP A 205 1.22 -3.22 14.72
C TRP A 205 1.92 -3.27 13.36
N LEU A 206 1.40 -2.57 12.36
CA LEU A 206 1.96 -2.48 11.00
C LEU A 206 3.31 -1.74 11.02
N GLN A 207 4.40 -2.39 10.61
CA GLN A 207 5.74 -1.80 10.66
C GLN A 207 6.04 -0.91 9.45
N LYS A 208 6.92 0.08 9.64
CA LYS A 208 7.51 0.91 8.57
C LYS A 208 8.94 0.39 8.26
N PRO A 209 9.44 0.48 7.02
CA PRO A 209 8.79 1.06 5.84
C PRO A 209 7.63 0.18 5.33
N LEU A 210 6.58 0.82 4.79
CA LEU A 210 5.43 0.10 4.25
C LEU A 210 5.76 -0.50 2.89
N ILE A 211 5.34 -1.74 2.69
CA ILE A 211 5.35 -2.36 1.36
C ILE A 211 4.20 -1.79 0.50
N PRO A 212 4.33 -1.78 -0.84
CA PRO A 212 3.30 -1.24 -1.74
C PRO A 212 1.91 -1.82 -1.51
N GLU A 213 1.83 -3.12 -1.20
CA GLU A 213 0.57 -3.80 -0.90
C GLU A 213 -0.14 -3.22 0.32
N ALA A 214 0.60 -2.99 1.41
CA ALA A 214 0.08 -2.38 2.62
C ALA A 214 -0.41 -0.95 2.33
N CYS A 215 0.35 -0.17 1.54
CA CYS A 215 -0.09 1.16 1.10
C CYS A 215 -1.42 1.08 0.34
N SER A 216 -1.55 0.14 -0.60
CA SER A 216 -2.80 -0.06 -1.35
C SER A 216 -4.00 -0.35 -0.43
N LEU A 217 -3.82 -1.27 0.54
CA LEU A 217 -4.85 -1.62 1.52
C LEU A 217 -5.26 -0.43 2.40
N LEU A 218 -4.29 0.35 2.90
CA LEU A 218 -4.56 1.55 3.68
C LEU A 218 -5.35 2.58 2.88
N ARG A 219 -5.02 2.76 1.60
CA ARG A 219 -5.75 3.65 0.71
C ARG A 219 -7.17 3.15 0.45
N SER A 220 -7.39 1.84 0.27
CA SER A 220 -8.74 1.26 0.15
C SER A 220 -9.55 1.46 1.42
N LEU A 221 -8.95 1.24 2.60
CA LEU A 221 -9.59 1.53 3.89
C LEU A 221 -10.01 3.00 4.00
N ALA A 222 -9.12 3.95 3.68
CA ALA A 222 -9.43 5.37 3.74
C ALA A 222 -10.53 5.79 2.76
N ARG A 223 -10.52 5.22 1.54
CA ARG A 223 -11.60 5.45 0.55
C ARG A 223 -12.93 4.88 1.03
N GLY A 224 -12.95 3.64 1.49
CA GLY A 224 -14.16 3.03 2.03
C GLY A 224 -14.69 3.80 3.25
N ALA A 225 -13.80 4.29 4.11
CA ALA A 225 -14.17 5.10 5.26
C ALA A 225 -14.77 6.45 4.83
N ALA A 226 -14.20 7.10 3.83
CA ALA A 226 -14.73 8.35 3.26
C ALA A 226 -16.08 8.13 2.58
N ASN A 227 -16.25 7.02 1.85
CA ASN A 227 -17.50 6.64 1.22
C ASN A 227 -18.60 6.39 2.25
N LEU A 228 -18.31 5.60 3.29
CA LEU A 228 -19.28 5.36 4.36
C LEU A 228 -19.60 6.62 5.15
N ARG A 229 -18.61 7.49 5.39
CA ARG A 229 -18.82 8.79 6.02
C ARG A 229 -19.78 9.68 5.20
N ALA A 230 -19.70 9.62 3.88
CA ALA A 230 -20.57 10.39 2.99
C ALA A 230 -22.03 9.90 3.00
N THR A 231 -22.30 8.67 3.44
CA THR A 231 -23.66 8.12 3.57
C THR A 231 -24.27 8.31 4.96
N LEU A 232 -23.59 8.98 5.89
CA LEU A 232 -24.10 9.19 7.24
C LEU A 232 -25.10 10.36 7.30
N ASP A 233 -26.25 10.14 7.93
CA ASP A 233 -27.32 11.14 8.02
C ASP A 233 -27.10 12.19 9.13
N SER A 234 -26.31 11.88 10.16
CA SER A 234 -26.11 12.73 11.34
C SER A 234 -24.66 12.71 11.85
N VAL A 235 -24.26 13.84 12.44
CA VAL A 235 -22.97 14.02 13.12
C VAL A 235 -22.86 13.21 14.41
N ASP A 236 -23.99 12.82 15.01
CA ASP A 236 -24.03 12.02 16.24
C ASP A 236 -23.86 10.52 16.00
N ASN A 237 -23.63 10.12 14.73
CA ASN A 237 -23.45 8.72 14.41
C ASN A 237 -22.16 8.18 15.07
N PRO A 238 -22.24 7.04 15.80
CA PRO A 238 -21.08 6.49 16.52
C PRO A 238 -19.91 6.13 15.60
N HIS A 239 -20.17 5.88 14.31
CA HIS A 239 -19.13 5.54 13.33
C HIS A 239 -18.36 6.77 12.82
N LEU A 240 -18.86 7.99 13.01
CA LEU A 240 -18.21 9.19 12.48
C LEU A 240 -16.78 9.37 13.01
N VAL A 241 -16.59 9.20 14.32
CA VAL A 241 -15.28 9.35 14.97
C VAL A 241 -14.27 8.30 14.49
N PRO A 242 -14.59 6.98 14.51
CA PRO A 242 -13.71 5.96 13.95
C PRO A 242 -13.34 6.17 12.47
N LEU A 243 -14.31 6.54 11.62
CA LEU A 243 -14.05 6.70 10.18
C LEU A 243 -13.07 7.85 9.92
N ASN A 244 -13.28 9.01 10.57
CA ASN A 244 -12.34 10.12 10.49
C ASN A 244 -10.98 9.78 11.09
N LEU A 245 -10.93 8.99 12.16
CA LEU A 245 -9.67 8.53 12.75
C LEU A 245 -8.87 7.71 11.73
N PHE A 246 -9.49 6.77 11.02
CA PHE A 246 -8.78 5.96 10.01
C PHE A 246 -8.29 6.80 8.83
N ILE A 247 -9.12 7.72 8.32
CA ILE A 247 -8.70 8.65 7.25
C ILE A 247 -7.51 9.49 7.73
N CYS A 248 -7.56 10.02 8.95
CA CYS A 248 -6.48 10.81 9.55
C CYS A 248 -5.18 10.00 9.70
N LEU A 249 -5.26 8.77 10.24
CA LEU A 249 -4.09 7.92 10.42
C LEU A 249 -3.47 7.53 9.07
N VAL A 250 -4.28 7.10 8.10
CA VAL A 250 -3.78 6.75 6.76
C VAL A 250 -3.13 7.95 6.09
N SER A 251 -3.81 9.09 6.07
CA SER A 251 -3.36 10.25 5.32
C SER A 251 -2.15 10.96 5.94
N ARG A 252 -2.11 11.07 7.27
CA ARG A 252 -1.08 11.86 7.97
C ARG A 252 -0.05 11.01 8.70
N TYR A 253 -0.41 9.87 9.27
CA TYR A 253 0.56 9.01 9.97
C TYR A 253 1.29 8.08 9.00
N PHE A 254 0.59 7.52 8.00
CA PHE A 254 1.16 6.63 6.98
C PHE A 254 1.50 7.34 5.67
N ASP A 255 1.61 8.67 5.72
CA ASP A 255 2.17 9.51 4.66
C ASP A 255 1.37 9.47 3.32
N GLN A 256 0.07 9.13 3.37
CA GLN A 256 -0.85 9.15 2.21
C GLN A 256 -1.58 10.50 2.08
N SER A 257 -0.81 11.59 1.99
CA SER A 257 -1.31 12.96 2.15
C SER A 257 -2.35 13.39 1.10
N ASP A 258 -2.39 12.74 -0.06
CA ASP A 258 -3.39 12.96 -1.10
C ASP A 258 -4.82 12.58 -0.68
N LEU A 259 -4.95 11.80 0.40
CA LEU A 259 -6.23 11.39 0.97
C LEU A 259 -6.66 12.21 2.20
N ALA A 260 -5.88 13.22 2.59
CA ALA A 260 -6.14 13.98 3.81
C ALA A 260 -7.37 14.89 3.68
N ASP A 261 -8.17 14.94 4.75
CA ASP A 261 -9.20 15.97 4.86
C ASP A 261 -8.53 17.34 5.06
N THR A 262 -8.89 18.27 4.18
CA THR A 262 -8.59 19.69 4.34
C THR A 262 -9.61 20.22 5.35
N GLY A 263 -9.24 20.25 6.63
CA GLY A 263 -10.16 20.65 7.71
C GLY A 263 -10.89 21.95 7.36
N SER A 264 -12.23 21.94 7.53
CA SER A 264 -13.10 23.09 7.35
C SER A 264 -13.16 23.97 8.60
#